data_AF-A0A971PWD0-F1
#
_entry.id   AF-A0A971PWD0-F1
#
_cell.length_a   1.000
_cell.length_b   1.000
_cell.length_c   1.000
_cell.angle_alpha   90.00
_cell.angle_beta   90.00
_cell.angle_gamma   90.00
#
_symmetry.space_group_name_H-M   'P 1'
#
loop_
_entity.id
_entity.type
_entity.pdbx_description
1 polymer ?
#
loop_
_entity_poly.entity_id
_entity_poly.type
_entity_poly.pdbx_seq_one_letter_code
_entity_poly.pdbx_strand_id
1 'polypeptide(L)'
;RESIKGSGLGTPATRAEIIEKLIRTSYIERQGKQLIPTSKGMQLLDLVPPALRSPELTAQWEQRLADIAQGKAKKTDFMSDIRKDTSQLVQNIRIDSTAYKPDNVSKSKCPQCGRYMLIVSGKRGRMLACPERSCGYRQPEKGDDFGKMGSRATQKMIDRYSDKEELGTNLGDLLKEALAQKDSNLKGGKGAKH
;
A
#
# COMPACT_ATOMS: atom_id res chain seq x y z
N ARG A 1 7.71 -23.40 -3.16
CA ARG A 1 7.64 -22.94 -1.74
C ARG A 1 8.93 -23.25 -0.96
N GLU A 2 10.00 -23.75 -1.61
CA GLU A 2 11.16 -24.34 -0.92
C GLU A 2 12.47 -23.53 -1.03
N SER A 3 12.58 -22.59 -1.96
CA SER A 3 13.87 -21.93 -2.27
C SER A 3 14.41 -21.00 -1.18
N ILE A 4 13.61 -20.64 -0.16
CA ILE A 4 14.09 -19.84 0.98
C ILE A 4 14.55 -20.77 2.12
N LYS A 5 13.99 -21.98 2.28
CA LYS A 5 14.37 -22.87 3.40
C LYS A 5 15.81 -23.40 3.28
N GLY A 6 16.32 -23.55 2.06
CA GLY A 6 17.68 -24.04 1.82
C GLY A 6 18.78 -22.96 1.79
N SER A 7 18.43 -21.67 1.71
CA SER A 7 19.42 -20.60 1.46
C SER A 7 20.00 -19.92 2.72
N GLY A 8 19.59 -20.34 3.93
CA GLY A 8 20.10 -19.74 5.17
C GLY A 8 19.71 -18.27 5.42
N LEU A 9 18.84 -17.69 4.58
CA LEU A 9 18.46 -16.28 4.67
C LEU A 9 17.48 -16.02 5.83
N GLY A 10 17.99 -15.72 7.03
CA GLY A 10 17.21 -15.35 8.20
C GLY A 10 16.29 -16.44 8.79
N THR A 11 15.67 -16.12 9.92
CA THR A 11 14.72 -17.00 10.65
C THR A 11 13.30 -16.87 10.08
N PRO A 12 12.37 -17.80 10.39
CA PRO A 12 10.98 -17.70 9.94
C PRO A 12 10.31 -16.36 10.31
N ALA A 13 10.61 -15.81 11.49
CA ALA A 13 10.07 -14.54 11.95
C ALA A 13 10.55 -13.35 11.11
N THR A 14 11.87 -13.26 10.85
CA THR A 14 12.41 -12.16 10.05
C THR A 14 11.98 -12.24 8.58
N ARG A 15 11.78 -13.45 8.04
CA ARG A 15 11.26 -13.65 6.68
C ARG A 15 9.85 -13.09 6.49
N ALA A 16 8.96 -13.32 7.45
CA ALA A 16 7.60 -12.79 7.39
C ALA A 16 7.61 -11.25 7.38
N GLU A 17 8.42 -10.66 8.28
CA GLU A 17 8.57 -9.21 8.37
C GLU A 17 9.16 -8.60 7.08
N ILE A 18 10.15 -9.25 6.47
CA ILE A 18 10.74 -8.82 5.20
C ILE A 18 9.69 -8.83 4.08
N ILE A 19 8.88 -9.88 3.96
CA ILE A 19 7.82 -9.97 2.94
C ILE A 19 6.82 -8.83 3.12
N GLU A 20 6.36 -8.58 4.34
CA GLU A 20 5.44 -7.48 4.63
C GLU A 20 6.04 -6.12 4.31
N LYS A 21 7.32 -5.93 4.62
CA LYS A 21 8.04 -4.70 4.27
C LYS A 21 8.09 -4.51 2.76
N LEU A 22 8.42 -5.54 1.98
CA LEU A 22 8.49 -5.48 0.51
C LEU A 22 7.14 -5.13 -0.12
N ILE A 23 6.03 -5.66 0.43
CA ILE A 23 4.67 -5.32 0.00
C ILE A 23 4.35 -3.86 0.37
N ARG A 24 4.61 -3.47 1.62
CA ARG A 24 4.34 -2.11 2.11
C ARG A 24 5.11 -1.03 1.33
N THR A 25 6.32 -1.35 0.87
CA THR A 25 7.13 -0.44 0.03
C THR A 25 6.85 -0.57 -1.47
N SER A 26 5.89 -1.39 -1.86
CA SER A 26 5.45 -1.65 -3.24
C SER A 26 6.59 -2.13 -4.15
N TYR A 27 7.47 -3.01 -3.64
CA TYR A 27 8.44 -3.72 -4.49
C TYR A 27 7.86 -5.03 -5.03
N ILE A 28 7.01 -5.68 -4.22
CA ILE A 28 6.25 -6.87 -4.62
C ILE A 28 4.77 -6.66 -4.31
N GLU A 29 3.89 -7.36 -5.01
CA GLU A 29 2.45 -7.34 -4.78
C GLU A 29 1.87 -8.75 -4.68
N ARG A 30 0.70 -8.86 -4.03
CA ARG A 30 -0.04 -10.12 -3.93
C ARG A 30 -1.04 -10.20 -5.06
N GLN A 31 -0.88 -11.20 -5.93
CA GLN A 31 -1.89 -11.58 -6.92
C GLN A 31 -2.45 -12.95 -6.54
N GLY A 32 -3.63 -12.94 -5.91
CA GLY A 32 -4.21 -14.14 -5.30
C GLY A 32 -3.28 -14.75 -4.25
N LYS A 33 -2.81 -15.98 -4.50
CA LYS A 33 -1.87 -16.70 -3.63
C LYS A 33 -0.40 -16.51 -4.02
N GLN A 34 -0.11 -15.77 -5.08
CA GLN A 34 1.23 -15.55 -5.60
C GLN A 34 1.77 -14.17 -5.18
N LEU A 35 3.09 -14.09 -5.01
CA LEU A 35 3.83 -12.84 -4.87
C LEU A 35 4.52 -12.57 -6.19
N ILE A 36 4.28 -11.41 -6.78
CA ILE A 36 4.92 -11.01 -8.03
C ILE A 36 5.70 -9.71 -7.84
N PRO A 37 6.84 -9.52 -8.53
CA PRO A 37 7.55 -8.26 -8.49
C PRO A 37 6.76 -7.18 -9.24
N THR A 38 6.77 -5.97 -8.69
CA THR A 38 6.27 -4.78 -9.39
C THR A 38 7.33 -4.25 -10.37
N SER A 39 6.95 -3.36 -11.30
CA SER A 39 7.94 -2.72 -12.18
C SER A 39 9.03 -1.96 -11.39
N LYS A 40 8.64 -1.31 -10.29
CA LYS A 40 9.58 -0.69 -9.33
C LYS A 40 10.54 -1.71 -8.72
N GLY A 41 10.05 -2.91 -8.38
CA GLY A 41 10.86 -4.01 -7.88
C GLY A 41 11.86 -4.53 -8.92
N MET A 42 11.42 -4.69 -10.17
CA MET A 42 12.28 -5.13 -11.27
C MET A 42 13.40 -4.12 -11.54
N GLN A 43 13.08 -2.83 -11.67
CA GLN A 43 14.10 -1.80 -11.86
C GLN A 43 15.09 -1.72 -10.69
N LEU A 44 14.63 -1.95 -9.46
CA LEU A 44 15.56 -2.02 -8.32
C LEU A 44 16.59 -3.14 -8.50
N LEU A 45 16.18 -4.31 -9.01
CA LEU A 45 17.11 -5.43 -9.25
C LEU A 45 18.15 -5.10 -10.31
N ASP A 46 17.82 -4.24 -11.27
CA ASP A 46 18.75 -3.79 -12.32
C ASP A 46 19.73 -2.74 -11.79
N LEU A 47 19.29 -1.89 -10.85
CA LEU A 47 20.13 -0.85 -10.23
C LEU A 47 21.02 -1.39 -9.11
N VAL A 48 20.61 -2.48 -8.45
CA VAL A 48 21.36 -3.04 -7.33
C VAL A 48 22.55 -3.86 -7.86
N PRO A 49 23.78 -3.59 -7.38
CA PRO A 49 24.96 -4.34 -7.78
C PRO A 49 24.79 -5.85 -7.61
N PRO A 50 25.25 -6.69 -8.57
CA PRO A 50 25.03 -8.13 -8.55
C PRO A 50 25.45 -8.84 -7.27
N ALA A 51 26.55 -8.39 -6.64
CA ALA A 51 27.03 -8.95 -5.38
C ALA A 51 26.00 -8.83 -4.25
N LEU A 52 25.25 -7.72 -4.17
CA LEU A 52 24.27 -7.48 -3.11
C LEU A 52 22.98 -8.28 -3.25
N ARG A 53 22.70 -8.80 -4.43
CA ARG A 53 21.53 -9.64 -4.72
C ARG A 53 21.85 -11.15 -4.70
N SER A 54 23.10 -11.51 -4.36
CA SER A 54 23.55 -12.89 -4.26
C SER A 54 23.15 -13.52 -2.91
N PRO A 55 22.45 -14.68 -2.92
CA PRO A 55 22.19 -15.43 -1.70
C PRO A 55 23.48 -15.96 -1.05
N GLU A 56 24.52 -16.24 -1.84
CA GLU A 56 25.82 -16.71 -1.36
C GLU A 56 26.50 -15.66 -0.47
N LEU A 57 26.50 -14.39 -0.87
CA LEU A 57 27.07 -13.32 -0.04
C LEU A 57 26.34 -13.20 1.30
N THR A 58 25.01 -13.34 1.29
CA THR A 58 24.22 -13.27 2.53
C THR A 58 24.50 -14.47 3.42
N ALA A 59 24.64 -15.68 2.86
CA ALA A 59 25.02 -16.87 3.62
C ALA A 59 26.41 -16.72 4.26
N GLN A 60 27.37 -16.13 3.54
CA GLN A 60 28.69 -15.82 4.10
C GLN A 60 28.59 -14.86 5.29
N TRP A 61 27.74 -13.84 5.22
CA TRP A 61 27.55 -12.90 6.32
C TRP A 61 26.93 -13.57 7.55
N GLU A 62 25.87 -14.36 7.35
CA GLU A 62 25.23 -15.11 8.43
C GLU A 62 26.22 -16.07 9.12
N GLN A 63 27.07 -16.75 8.35
CA GLN A 63 28.13 -17.60 8.91
C GLN A 63 29.15 -16.78 9.73
N ARG A 64 29.63 -15.64 9.20
CA ARG A 64 30.57 -14.78 9.94
C ARG A 64 29.95 -14.24 11.24
N LEU A 65 28.67 -13.90 11.21
CA LEU A 65 27.93 -13.49 12.42
C LEU A 65 27.81 -14.63 13.44
N ALA A 66 27.57 -15.86 12.98
CA ALA A 66 27.55 -17.03 13.85
C ALA A 66 28.92 -17.32 14.48
N ASP A 67 30.01 -17.21 13.71
CA ASP A 67 31.37 -17.39 14.21
C ASP A 67 31.74 -16.34 15.26
N ILE A 68 31.32 -15.09 15.07
CA ILE A 68 31.48 -14.01 16.07
C ILE A 68 30.70 -14.35 17.35
N ALA A 69 29.44 -14.81 17.22
CA ALA A 69 28.62 -15.18 18.37
C ALA A 69 29.23 -16.35 19.17
N GLN A 70 29.95 -17.24 18.49
CA GLN A 70 30.70 -18.35 19.10
C GLN A 70 32.10 -17.97 19.58
N GLY A 71 32.54 -16.71 19.38
CA GLY A 71 33.87 -16.24 19.76
C GLY A 71 35.02 -16.71 18.84
N LYS A 72 34.70 -17.30 17.69
CA LYS A 72 35.68 -17.80 16.69
C LYS A 72 36.24 -16.71 15.78
N ALA A 73 35.56 -15.56 15.70
CA ALA A 73 35.97 -14.43 14.89
C ALA A 73 35.80 -13.11 15.66
N LYS A 74 36.62 -12.10 15.32
CA LYS A 74 36.56 -10.78 15.96
C LYS A 74 35.53 -9.90 15.26
N LYS A 75 34.64 -9.30 16.05
CA LYS A 75 33.67 -8.29 15.60
C LYS A 75 34.34 -7.10 14.91
N THR A 76 35.51 -6.67 15.39
CA THR A 76 36.26 -5.53 14.85
C THR A 76 36.64 -5.74 13.40
N ASP A 77 37.11 -6.95 13.07
CA ASP A 77 37.63 -7.29 11.75
C ASP A 77 36.47 -7.38 10.76
N PHE A 78 35.37 -8.02 11.16
CA PHE A 78 34.13 -8.02 10.38
C PHE A 78 33.63 -6.60 10.08
N MET A 79 33.58 -5.72 11.08
CA MET A 79 33.14 -4.34 10.85
C MET A 79 34.11 -3.53 9.97
N SER A 80 35.41 -3.85 10.03
CA SER A 80 36.41 -3.24 9.14
C SER A 80 36.17 -3.63 7.69
N ASP A 81 35.92 -4.92 7.43
CA ASP A 81 35.61 -5.42 6.09
C ASP A 81 34.33 -4.79 5.53
N ILE A 82 33.26 -4.74 6.33
CA ILE A 82 31.99 -4.12 5.92
C ILE A 82 32.18 -2.66 5.51
N ARG A 83 33.00 -1.88 6.26
CA ARG A 83 33.29 -0.49 5.91
C ARG A 83 34.05 -0.38 4.60
N LYS A 84 35.05 -1.25 4.39
CA LYS A 84 35.85 -1.30 3.16
C LYS A 84 34.97 -1.64 1.96
N ASP A 85 34.17 -2.70 2.05
CA ASP A 85 33.28 -3.15 1.00
C ASP A 85 32.23 -2.08 0.67
N THR A 86 31.64 -1.45 1.69
CA THR A 86 30.68 -0.35 1.50
C THR A 86 31.32 0.84 0.80
N SER A 87 32.56 1.20 1.17
CA SER A 87 33.27 2.32 0.56
C SER A 87 33.56 2.07 -0.92
N GLN A 88 34.01 0.86 -1.25
CA GLN A 88 34.23 0.45 -2.64
C GLN A 88 32.93 0.45 -3.45
N LEU A 89 31.85 -0.07 -2.86
CA LEU A 89 30.55 -0.11 -3.50
C LEU A 89 30.02 1.29 -3.82
N VAL A 90 30.12 2.22 -2.87
CA VAL A 90 29.69 3.62 -3.06
C VAL A 90 30.51 4.29 -4.16
N GLN A 91 31.83 4.04 -4.22
CA GLN A 91 32.67 4.56 -5.30
C GLN A 91 32.22 4.04 -6.67
N ASN A 92 31.91 2.74 -6.79
CA ASN A 92 31.42 2.15 -8.03
C ASN A 92 30.07 2.75 -8.46
N ILE A 93 29.14 2.95 -7.52
CA ILE A 93 27.83 3.56 -7.77
C ILE A 93 27.95 5.02 -8.22
N ARG A 94 28.95 5.76 -7.74
CA ARG A 94 29.17 7.16 -8.17
C ARG A 94 29.58 7.29 -9.63
N ILE A 95 30.22 6.25 -10.18
CA ILE A 95 30.67 6.19 -11.58
C ILE A 95 29.55 5.64 -12.47
N ASP A 96 28.68 4.79 -11.92
CA ASP A 96 27.51 4.27 -12.62
C ASP A 96 26.52 5.41 -12.95
N SER A 97 26.07 5.43 -14.21
CA SER A 97 25.11 6.41 -14.72
C SER A 97 23.68 5.87 -14.76
N THR A 98 23.48 4.62 -14.34
CA THR A 98 22.18 3.96 -14.36
C THR A 98 21.23 4.63 -13.37
N ALA A 99 20.15 5.22 -13.89
CA ALA A 99 19.18 5.96 -13.11
C ALA A 99 17.82 5.23 -13.08
N TYR A 100 17.17 5.26 -11.91
CA TYR A 100 15.79 4.80 -11.75
C TYR A 100 14.84 5.63 -12.62
N LYS A 101 13.95 4.97 -13.37
CA LYS A 101 12.97 5.62 -14.24
C LYS A 101 11.57 5.29 -13.72
N PRO A 102 10.87 6.22 -13.07
CA PRO A 102 9.53 5.95 -12.58
C PRO A 102 8.57 5.71 -13.76
N ASP A 103 7.84 4.60 -13.74
CA ASP A 103 6.87 4.28 -14.81
C ASP A 103 5.51 4.96 -14.58
N ASN A 104 5.30 5.50 -13.38
CA ASN A 104 4.07 6.14 -12.96
C ASN A 104 4.09 7.66 -13.19
N VAL A 105 4.82 8.15 -14.20
CA VAL A 105 4.87 9.58 -14.51
C VAL A 105 3.56 10.01 -15.19
N SER A 106 2.88 10.97 -14.59
CA SER A 106 1.68 11.60 -15.14
C SER A 106 2.03 12.70 -16.14
N LYS A 107 1.04 13.12 -16.95
CA LYS A 107 1.14 14.31 -17.80
C LYS A 107 0.99 15.63 -17.02
N SER A 108 0.65 15.58 -15.73
CA SER A 108 0.43 16.76 -14.89
C SER A 108 1.76 17.29 -14.36
N LYS A 109 1.99 18.60 -14.48
CA LYS A 109 3.18 19.27 -13.94
C LYS A 109 2.97 19.70 -12.49
N CYS A 110 4.02 19.61 -11.69
CA CYS A 110 4.05 20.12 -10.34
C CYS A 110 3.98 21.66 -10.37
N PRO A 111 3.04 22.31 -9.66
CA PRO A 111 2.92 23.76 -9.63
C PRO A 111 4.09 24.45 -8.91
N GLN A 112 4.87 23.71 -8.11
CA GLN A 112 5.98 24.26 -7.34
C GLN A 112 7.33 24.18 -8.10
N CYS A 113 7.55 23.15 -8.90
CA CYS A 113 8.85 22.92 -9.55
C CYS A 113 8.76 22.63 -11.06
N GLY A 114 7.56 22.58 -11.64
CA GLY A 114 7.34 22.37 -13.08
C GLY A 114 7.59 20.95 -13.60
N ARG A 115 8.13 20.03 -12.79
CA ARG A 115 8.38 18.62 -13.19
C ARG A 115 7.09 17.82 -13.28
N TYR A 116 7.07 16.81 -14.14
CA TYR A 116 5.94 15.88 -14.21
C TYR A 116 5.76 15.11 -12.91
N MET A 117 4.52 15.04 -12.43
CA MET A 117 4.17 14.41 -11.16
C MET A 117 4.01 12.90 -11.32
N LEU A 118 4.27 12.14 -10.26
CA LEU A 118 4.08 10.69 -10.19
C LEU A 118 2.68 10.33 -9.69
N ILE A 119 2.02 9.35 -10.31
CA ILE A 119 0.75 8.77 -9.86
C ILE A 119 1.03 7.73 -8.77
N VAL A 120 0.49 7.94 -7.58
CA VAL A 120 0.67 7.06 -6.42
C VAL A 120 -0.69 6.68 -5.85
N SER A 121 -0.91 5.39 -5.66
CA SER A 121 -2.11 4.87 -5.01
C SER A 121 -2.02 5.07 -3.50
N GLY A 122 -2.95 5.83 -2.93
CA GLY A 122 -3.13 6.00 -1.49
C GLY A 122 -4.40 5.29 -1.00
N LYS A 123 -4.59 5.25 0.32
CA LYS A 123 -5.82 4.70 0.95
C LYS A 123 -7.11 5.39 0.48
N ARG A 124 -7.01 6.63 0.01
CA ARG A 124 -8.13 7.49 -0.44
C ARG A 124 -8.24 7.60 -1.97
N GLY A 125 -7.57 6.71 -2.71
CA GLY A 125 -7.53 6.74 -4.18
C GLY A 125 -6.18 7.20 -4.73
N ARG A 126 -6.15 7.45 -6.05
CA ARG A 126 -4.94 7.89 -6.76
C ARG A 126 -4.57 9.33 -6.43
N MET A 127 -3.29 9.59 -6.23
CA MET A 127 -2.73 10.90 -5.93
C MET A 127 -1.59 11.22 -6.89
N LEU A 128 -1.35 12.49 -7.13
CA LEU A 128 -0.18 13.00 -7.81
C LEU A 128 0.82 13.47 -6.76
N ALA A 129 2.06 12.96 -6.80
CA ALA A 129 3.16 13.38 -5.94
C ALA A 129 4.33 13.87 -6.78
N CYS A 130 4.95 14.98 -6.36
CA CYS A 130 6.17 15.45 -7.00
C CYS A 130 7.29 14.41 -6.86
N PRO A 131 8.02 14.07 -7.95
CA PRO A 131 9.16 13.14 -7.88
C PRO A 131 10.31 13.70 -7.05
N GLU A 132 10.48 15.02 -7.03
CA GLU A 132 11.52 15.68 -6.23
C GLU A 132 11.14 15.70 -4.75
N ARG A 133 12.00 15.09 -3.92
CA ARG A 133 11.74 14.90 -2.50
C ARG A 133 11.89 16.21 -1.72
N SER A 134 12.73 17.13 -2.18
CA SER A 134 12.85 18.48 -1.62
C SER A 134 11.63 19.35 -1.90
N CYS A 135 10.90 19.10 -2.99
CA CYS A 135 9.67 19.83 -3.32
C CYS A 135 8.47 19.34 -2.49
N GLY A 136 8.30 18.02 -2.36
CA GLY A 136 7.29 17.44 -1.46
C GLY A 136 5.81 17.64 -1.83
N TYR A 137 5.49 18.40 -2.89
CA TYR A 137 4.10 18.70 -3.28
C TYR A 137 3.28 17.44 -3.62
N ARG A 138 2.03 17.38 -3.15
CA ARG A 138 1.09 16.28 -3.38
C ARG A 138 -0.33 16.81 -3.57
N GLN A 139 -1.10 16.19 -4.44
CA GLN A 139 -2.52 16.50 -4.66
C GLN A 139 -3.30 15.24 -5.04
N PRO A 140 -4.61 15.15 -4.81
CA PRO A 140 -5.43 14.08 -5.38
C PRO A 140 -5.38 14.15 -6.91
N GLU A 141 -5.42 12.99 -7.58
CA GLU A 141 -5.63 12.97 -9.02
C GLU A 141 -7.05 13.47 -9.29
N LYS A 142 -7.19 14.61 -9.98
CA LYS A 142 -8.50 15.04 -10.46
C LYS A 142 -8.89 14.04 -11.55
N GLY A 143 -9.80 13.14 -11.22
CA GLY A 143 -10.43 12.30 -12.24
C GLY A 143 -10.97 13.20 -13.33
N ASP A 144 -10.72 12.82 -14.58
CA ASP A 144 -11.33 13.37 -15.76
C ASP A 144 -12.83 13.58 -15.48
N ASP A 145 -13.26 14.84 -15.48
CA ASP A 145 -14.63 15.29 -15.20
C ASP A 145 -15.66 14.77 -16.24
N PHE A 146 -15.34 13.73 -17.01
CA PHE A 146 -16.24 13.04 -17.93
C PHE A 146 -17.41 12.35 -17.23
N GLY A 147 -17.34 12.20 -15.89
CA GLY A 147 -18.44 11.73 -15.04
C GLY A 147 -19.29 12.84 -14.43
N LYS A 148 -18.87 14.12 -14.47
CA LYS A 148 -19.72 15.26 -14.08
C LYS A 148 -20.65 15.68 -15.21
N MET A 149 -21.27 14.70 -15.84
CA MET A 149 -22.48 14.88 -16.64
C MET A 149 -23.60 13.95 -16.17
N GLY A 150 -23.56 13.54 -14.90
CA GLY A 150 -24.76 13.13 -14.18
C GLY A 150 -25.28 14.32 -13.34
N SER A 151 -26.28 15.11 -13.71
CA SER A 151 -27.14 15.10 -14.88
C SER A 151 -28.08 16.31 -14.81
N ARG A 152 -28.47 16.86 -15.96
CA ARG A 152 -29.81 17.47 -16.05
C ARG A 152 -30.88 16.39 -16.29
N ALA A 153 -30.47 15.19 -16.74
CA ALA A 153 -31.32 14.07 -17.11
C ALA A 153 -31.74 13.15 -15.95
N THR A 154 -30.83 12.75 -15.05
CA THR A 154 -31.10 12.09 -13.75
C THR A 154 -31.80 13.04 -12.77
N GLN A 155 -31.52 14.35 -12.75
CA GLN A 155 -32.35 15.32 -12.01
C GLN A 155 -33.75 15.39 -12.63
N LYS A 156 -33.86 15.44 -13.97
CA LYS A 156 -35.14 15.35 -14.68
C LYS A 156 -35.86 14.01 -14.50
N MET A 157 -35.17 12.91 -14.22
CA MET A 157 -35.79 11.61 -13.93
C MET A 157 -36.22 11.55 -12.46
N ILE A 158 -35.43 12.09 -11.53
CA ILE A 158 -35.85 12.29 -10.15
C ILE A 158 -37.10 13.17 -10.13
N ASP A 159 -37.15 14.29 -10.84
CA ASP A 159 -38.36 15.13 -10.93
C ASP A 159 -39.54 14.44 -11.64
N ARG A 160 -39.28 13.52 -12.58
CA ARG A 160 -40.35 12.79 -13.32
C ARG A 160 -40.98 11.66 -12.53
N TYR A 161 -40.26 11.13 -11.53
CA TYR A 161 -40.68 10.01 -10.68
C TYR A 161 -40.72 10.39 -9.19
N SER A 162 -40.46 11.66 -8.86
CA SER A 162 -40.68 12.24 -7.55
C SER A 162 -42.11 12.73 -7.52
N ASP A 163 -43.02 11.80 -7.33
CA ASP A 163 -44.41 12.11 -7.07
C ASP A 163 -44.46 13.04 -5.86
N LYS A 164 -44.80 14.31 -6.10
CA LYS A 164 -45.24 15.25 -5.07
C LYS A 164 -46.68 14.91 -4.73
N GLU A 165 -46.89 13.76 -4.12
CA GLU A 165 -48.16 13.43 -3.46
C GLU A 165 -47.96 13.45 -1.95
N GLU A 166 -48.97 13.98 -1.26
CA GLU A 166 -49.01 14.07 0.19
C GLU A 166 -48.88 12.66 0.79
N LEU A 167 -47.91 12.52 1.69
CA LEU A 167 -47.50 11.28 2.35
C LEU A 167 -48.70 10.51 2.93
N GLY A 168 -49.21 9.54 2.17
CA GLY A 168 -50.15 8.53 2.61
C GLY A 168 -49.45 7.19 2.85
N THR A 169 -49.32 6.82 4.13
CA THR A 169 -48.92 5.50 4.65
C THR A 169 -47.65 4.90 4.04
N ASN A 170 -46.49 5.43 4.42
CA ASN A 170 -45.23 4.75 4.14
C ASN A 170 -45.04 3.56 5.12
N LEU A 171 -44.22 2.59 4.71
CA LEU A 171 -43.88 1.41 5.51
C LEU A 171 -43.32 1.76 6.90
N GLY A 172 -42.70 2.93 7.04
CA GLY A 172 -42.18 3.45 8.31
C GLY A 172 -43.28 3.83 9.30
N ASP A 173 -44.41 4.35 8.83
CA ASP A 173 -45.57 4.66 9.66
C ASP A 173 -46.25 3.37 10.13
N LEU A 174 -46.39 2.38 9.25
CA LEU A 174 -46.89 1.04 9.59
C LEU A 174 -45.99 0.32 10.61
N LEU A 175 -44.67 0.47 10.51
CA LEU A 175 -43.71 -0.06 11.48
C LEU A 175 -43.78 0.64 12.84
N LYS A 176 -43.98 1.96 12.87
CA LYS A 176 -44.21 2.71 14.11
C LYS A 176 -45.50 2.30 14.79
N GLU A 177 -46.57 2.12 14.03
CA GLU A 177 -47.87 1.67 14.55
C GLU A 177 -47.79 0.26 15.14
N ALA A 178 -47.13 -0.67 14.44
CA ALA A 178 -46.91 -2.03 14.91
C ALA A 178 -46.06 -2.09 16.20
N LEU A 179 -45.09 -1.20 16.35
CA LEU A 179 -44.29 -1.10 17.57
C LEU A 179 -45.10 -0.48 18.73
N ALA A 180 -45.92 0.54 18.46
CA ALA A 180 -46.77 1.17 19.47
C ALA A 180 -47.87 0.24 20.01
N GLN A 181 -48.44 -0.63 19.17
CA GLN A 181 -49.41 -1.65 19.60
C GLN A 181 -48.78 -2.74 20.47
N LYS A 182 -47.49 -3.02 20.30
CA LYS A 182 -46.76 -3.97 21.13
C LYS A 182 -46.54 -3.43 22.55
N ASP A 183 -46.32 -2.12 22.68
CA ASP A 183 -46.09 -1.46 23.97
C ASP A 183 -47.38 -1.23 24.78
N SER A 184 -48.54 -1.06 24.13
CA SER A 184 -49.84 -0.97 24.80
C SER A 184 -50.36 -2.33 25.29
N ASN A 185 -50.07 -3.41 24.55
CA ASN A 185 -50.48 -4.77 24.94
C ASN A 185 -49.66 -5.33 26.14
N LEU A 186 -48.48 -4.76 26.42
CA LEU A 186 -47.67 -5.06 27.62
C LEU A 186 -48.14 -4.31 28.89
N LYS A 187 -48.98 -3.28 28.75
CA LYS A 187 -49.52 -2.48 29.87
C LYS A 187 -50.97 -2.83 30.26
N GLY A 188 -51.68 -3.64 29.46
CA GLY A 188 -53.05 -4.10 29.73
C GLY A 188 -53.17 -5.41 30.53
N GLY A 189 -52.06 -6.09 30.83
CA GLY A 189 -52.04 -7.41 31.47
C GLY A 189 -51.95 -7.43 33.00
N LYS A 190 -52.53 -6.45 33.71
CA LYS A 190 -52.71 -6.50 35.18
C LYS A 190 -54.07 -5.94 35.58
N GLY A 191 -55.09 -6.80 35.60
CA GLY A 191 -56.36 -6.48 36.26
C GLY A 191 -57.57 -7.25 35.77
N ALA A 192 -57.75 -8.50 36.22
CA ALA A 192 -59.05 -9.07 36.56
C ALA A 192 -58.84 -10.43 37.25
N LYS A 193 -58.76 -10.40 38.58
CA LYS A 193 -59.21 -11.51 39.42
C LYS A 193 -60.73 -11.46 39.43
N HIS A 194 -61.41 -12.58 39.19
CA HIS A 194 -62.43 -13.26 40.02
C HIS A 194 -63.05 -14.37 39.18
#